data_AF-A0A2K3JMF1-F1
#
_entry.id   AF-A0A2K3JMF1-F1
#
_cell.length_a   1.000
_cell.length_b   1.000
_cell.length_c   1.000
_cell.angle_alpha   90.00
_cell.angle_beta   90.00
_cell.angle_gamma   90.00
#
_symmetry.space_group_name_H-M   'P 1'
#
loop_
_entity.id
_entity.type
_entity.pdbx_description
1 polymer ?
#
loop_
_entity_poly.entity_id
_entity_poly.type
_entity_poly.pdbx_seq_one_letter_code
_entity_poly.pdbx_strand_id
1 'polypeptide(L)'
;GREILQSTVDLVQNNLNLEVNSTVLFLEVIYGDTDSIMVYSGLDDIAKATSISKKVIQEVNKKYRCLEIDLDGLYKRMLLLKKKKYAAVKVQFKDGTPYEVIERKGLDIVRRDWSLLAKDLGDFCLTQILSGGYVTIA
;
A
#
# COMPACT_ATOMS: atom_id res chain seq x y z
N GLY A 1 -4.40 13.44 -16.20
CA GLY A 1 -3.94 13.25 -14.81
C GLY A 1 -5.09 12.89 -13.90
N ARG A 2 -5.76 13.88 -13.30
CA ARG A 2 -6.84 13.67 -12.31
C ARG A 2 -7.99 12.79 -12.82
N GLU A 3 -8.47 13.02 -14.04
CA GLU A 3 -9.54 12.22 -14.65
C GLU A 3 -9.12 10.76 -14.89
N ILE A 4 -7.87 10.53 -15.27
CA ILE A 4 -7.31 9.18 -15.46
C ILE A 4 -7.27 8.46 -14.12
N LEU A 5 -6.79 9.13 -13.07
CA LEU A 5 -6.75 8.57 -11.73
C LEU A 5 -8.16 8.19 -11.24
N GLN A 6 -9.12 9.11 -11.37
CA GLN A 6 -10.51 8.84 -10.99
C GLN A 6 -11.11 7.68 -11.80
N SER A 7 -10.88 7.66 -13.12
CA SER A 7 -11.35 6.59 -13.99
C SER A 7 -10.72 5.22 -13.67
N THR A 8 -9.49 5.22 -13.12
CA THR A 8 -8.81 4.02 -12.63
C THR A 8 -9.42 3.56 -11.32
N VAL A 9 -9.74 4.48 -10.40
CA VAL A 9 -10.45 4.19 -9.15
C VAL A 9 -11.81 3.55 -9.45
N ASP A 10 -12.59 4.15 -10.35
CA ASP A 10 -13.92 3.65 -10.71
C ASP A 10 -13.87 2.26 -11.38
N LEU A 11 -12.81 2.00 -12.16
CA LEU A 11 -12.57 0.68 -12.76
C LEU A 11 -12.29 -0.37 -11.67
N VAL A 12 -11.41 -0.06 -10.73
CA VAL A 12 -11.03 -0.97 -9.64
C VAL A 12 -12.19 -1.26 -8.69
N GLN A 13 -12.98 -0.25 -8.32
CA GLN A 13 -14.04 -0.44 -7.32
C GLN A 13 -15.33 -1.01 -7.89
N ASN A 14 -15.71 -0.67 -9.13
CA ASN A 14 -17.05 -0.98 -9.64
C ASN A 14 -17.08 -2.02 -10.76
N ASN A 15 -15.96 -2.22 -11.48
CA ASN A 15 -15.94 -3.02 -12.71
C ASN A 15 -15.07 -4.27 -12.61
N LEU A 16 -14.21 -4.36 -11.60
CA LEU A 16 -13.33 -5.50 -11.37
C LEU A 16 -13.92 -6.44 -10.32
N ASN A 17 -14.69 -7.43 -10.78
CA ASN A 17 -15.09 -8.56 -9.96
C ASN A 17 -14.07 -9.68 -10.12
N LEU A 18 -13.04 -9.69 -9.28
CA LEU A 18 -12.01 -10.73 -9.31
C LEU A 18 -12.40 -11.88 -8.40
N GLU A 19 -12.18 -13.10 -8.86
CA GLU A 19 -12.47 -14.31 -8.10
C GLU A 19 -11.17 -14.97 -7.62
N VAL A 20 -11.15 -15.37 -6.34
CA VAL A 20 -10.08 -16.17 -5.71
C VAL A 20 -10.75 -17.29 -4.93
N ASN A 21 -10.40 -18.55 -5.21
CA ASN A 21 -10.95 -19.72 -4.52
C ASN A 21 -12.49 -19.71 -4.44
N SER A 22 -13.15 -19.39 -5.55
CA SER A 22 -14.63 -19.29 -5.61
C SER A 22 -15.26 -18.21 -4.73
N THR A 23 -14.48 -17.24 -4.26
CA THR A 23 -14.95 -16.07 -3.54
C THR A 23 -14.73 -14.82 -4.38
N VAL A 24 -15.78 -14.01 -4.53
CA VAL A 24 -15.72 -12.71 -5.19
C VAL A 24 -15.01 -11.72 -4.26
N LEU A 25 -13.98 -11.08 -4.78
CA LEU A 25 -13.20 -10.08 -4.06
C LEU A 25 -13.67 -8.68 -4.42
N PHE A 26 -14.02 -7.90 -3.40
CA PHE A 26 -14.32 -6.49 -3.55
C PHE A 26 -13.05 -5.69 -3.23
N LEU A 27 -12.46 -5.08 -4.26
CA LEU A 27 -11.28 -4.25 -4.12
C LEU A 27 -11.68 -2.82 -3.71
N GLU A 28 -11.02 -2.29 -2.69
CA GLU A 28 -11.27 -0.92 -2.22
C GLU A 28 -10.02 -0.05 -2.45
N VAL A 29 -10.20 1.13 -3.03
CA VAL A 29 -9.10 2.10 -3.12
C VAL A 29 -9.07 2.92 -1.82
N ILE A 30 -8.01 2.72 -1.03
CA ILE A 30 -7.87 3.33 0.30
C ILE A 30 -7.03 4.60 0.31
N TYR A 31 -6.25 4.84 -0.75
CA TYR A 31 -5.40 6.02 -0.88
C TYR A 31 -5.05 6.29 -2.34
N GLY A 32 -4.74 7.55 -2.66
CA GLY A 32 -4.17 7.93 -3.95
C GLY A 32 -3.38 9.23 -3.86
N ASP A 33 -2.26 9.31 -4.58
CA ASP A 33 -1.45 10.51 -4.70
C ASP A 33 -0.99 10.70 -6.15
N THR A 34 -1.47 11.78 -6.77
CA THR A 34 -1.08 12.30 -8.09
C THR A 34 -1.20 11.31 -9.26
N ASP A 35 -0.37 10.28 -9.28
CA ASP A 35 -0.21 9.23 -10.29
C ASP A 35 -0.26 7.81 -9.72
N SER A 36 -0.46 7.65 -8.40
CA SER A 36 -0.51 6.36 -7.71
C SER A 36 -1.84 6.16 -6.97
N ILE A 37 -2.29 4.91 -6.91
CA ILE A 37 -3.41 4.46 -6.06
C ILE A 37 -2.95 3.28 -5.20
N MET A 38 -3.53 3.16 -4.02
CA MET A 38 -3.33 2.02 -3.12
C MET A 38 -4.65 1.27 -3.00
N VAL A 39 -4.61 -0.01 -3.32
CA VAL A 39 -5.78 -0.89 -3.34
C VAL A 39 -5.68 -1.87 -2.17
N TYR A 40 -6.70 -1.88 -1.31
CA TYR A 40 -6.88 -2.88 -0.28
C TYR A 40 -7.44 -4.15 -0.93
N SER A 41 -6.65 -5.22 -0.87
CA SER A 41 -7.02 -6.51 -1.45
C SER A 41 -7.76 -7.44 -0.49
N GLY A 42 -7.73 -7.19 0.84
CA GLY A 42 -8.32 -8.10 1.82
C GLY A 42 -7.68 -9.49 1.89
N LEU A 43 -6.48 -9.66 1.32
CA LEU A 43 -5.75 -10.93 1.28
C LEU A 43 -4.51 -10.87 2.16
N ASP A 44 -4.30 -11.91 2.98
CA ASP A 44 -3.08 -12.06 3.80
C ASP A 44 -1.91 -12.73 3.05
N ASP A 45 -2.21 -13.40 1.94
CA ASP A 45 -1.23 -14.13 1.13
C ASP A 45 -0.60 -13.21 0.07
N ILE A 46 0.71 -13.00 0.19
CA ILE A 46 1.50 -12.15 -0.72
C ILE A 46 1.43 -12.64 -2.17
N ALA A 47 1.47 -13.95 -2.41
CA ALA A 47 1.43 -14.50 -3.76
C ALA A 47 0.06 -14.27 -4.41
N LYS A 48 -1.03 -14.45 -3.65
CA LYS A 48 -2.39 -14.14 -4.13
C LYS A 48 -2.58 -12.65 -4.38
N ALA A 49 -2.14 -11.80 -3.46
CA ALA A 49 -2.17 -10.34 -3.62
C ALA A 49 -1.39 -9.89 -4.87
N THR A 50 -0.22 -10.49 -5.13
CA THR A 50 0.59 -10.24 -6.34
C THR A 50 -0.13 -10.70 -7.61
N SER A 51 -0.83 -11.84 -7.57
CA SER A 51 -1.59 -12.30 -8.73
C SER A 51 -2.77 -11.36 -9.02
N ILE A 52 -3.43 -10.85 -7.99
CA ILE A 52 -4.55 -9.89 -8.13
C ILE A 52 -4.05 -8.56 -8.68
N SER A 53 -2.92 -8.04 -8.18
CA SER A 53 -2.38 -6.78 -8.70
C SER A 53 -2.03 -6.87 -10.18
N LYS A 54 -1.46 -7.99 -10.65
CA LYS A 54 -1.22 -8.23 -12.08
C LYS A 54 -2.49 -8.18 -12.92
N LYS A 55 -3.60 -8.77 -12.44
CA LYS A 55 -4.90 -8.72 -13.13
C LYS A 55 -5.42 -7.29 -13.20
N VAL A 56 -5.34 -6.54 -12.10
CA VAL A 56 -5.74 -5.12 -12.06
C VAL A 56 -4.92 -4.30 -13.06
N ILE A 57 -3.60 -4.45 -13.04
CA ILE A 57 -2.68 -3.77 -13.96
C ILE A 57 -3.02 -4.07 -15.42
N GLN A 58 -3.27 -5.34 -15.75
CA GLN A 58 -3.67 -5.74 -17.10
C GLN A 58 -4.95 -5.04 -17.56
N GLU A 59 -5.98 -4.98 -16.72
CA GLU A 59 -7.25 -4.34 -17.07
C GLU A 59 -7.14 -2.82 -17.19
N VAL A 60 -6.33 -2.19 -16.33
CA VAL A 60 -6.05 -0.74 -16.45
C VAL A 60 -5.26 -0.45 -17.73
N ASN A 61 -4.20 -1.21 -18.02
CA ASN A 61 -3.36 -0.99 -19.20
C ASN A 61 -4.11 -1.27 -20.52
N LYS A 62 -5.10 -2.16 -20.53
CA LYS A 62 -5.98 -2.34 -21.70
C LYS A 62 -6.78 -1.08 -22.03
N LYS A 63 -7.11 -0.26 -21.03
CA LYS A 63 -7.92 0.96 -21.18
C LYS A 63 -7.13 2.12 -21.78
N TYR A 64 -5.81 2.13 -21.62
CA TYR A 64 -4.96 3.25 -22.00
C TYR A 64 -3.86 2.83 -22.98
N ARG A 65 -3.77 3.50 -24.14
CA ARG A 65 -2.77 3.18 -25.17
C ARG A 65 -1.40 3.81 -24.92
N CYS A 66 -1.37 4.99 -24.29
CA CYS A 66 -0.16 5.80 -24.10
C CYS A 66 0.28 5.90 -22.64
N LEU A 67 -0.31 5.08 -21.76
CA LEU A 67 -0.02 5.07 -20.33
C LEU A 67 0.04 3.62 -19.87
N GLU A 68 1.06 3.31 -19.10
CA GLU A 68 1.24 2.02 -18.45
C GLU A 68 1.34 2.23 -16.94
N ILE A 69 0.64 1.40 -16.18
CA ILE A 69 0.79 1.31 -14.73
C ILE A 69 1.52 0.01 -14.37
N ASP A 70 2.23 0.04 -13.25
CA ASP A 70 2.93 -1.11 -12.71
C ASP A 70 2.79 -1.16 -11.18
N LEU A 71 3.18 -2.29 -10.58
CA LEU A 71 3.16 -2.52 -9.15
C LEU A 71 4.39 -1.89 -8.48
N ASP A 72 4.21 -0.76 -7.78
CA ASP A 72 5.30 -0.14 -7.01
C ASP A 72 5.64 -0.90 -5.72
N GLY A 73 4.65 -1.55 -5.09
CA GLY A 73 4.87 -2.22 -3.81
C GLY A 73 3.67 -2.96 -3.26
N LEU A 74 3.97 -3.94 -2.40
CA LEU A 74 2.99 -4.63 -1.57
C LEU A 74 3.18 -4.19 -0.12
N TYR A 75 2.08 -3.87 0.54
CA TYR A 75 2.08 -3.40 1.92
C TYR A 75 1.27 -4.37 2.77
N LYS A 76 1.90 -4.91 3.81
CA LYS A 76 1.25 -5.85 4.74
C LYS A 76 0.33 -5.10 5.72
N ARG A 77 0.80 -3.95 6.19
CA ARG A 77 0.14 -3.10 7.18
C ARG A 77 0.39 -1.64 6.82
N MET A 78 -0.59 -0.78 7.03
CA MET A 78 -0.46 0.63 6.74
C MET A 78 -1.21 1.48 7.77
N LEU A 79 -0.55 2.56 8.20
CA LEU A 79 -1.10 3.64 8.99
C LEU A 79 -1.24 4.88 8.09
N LEU A 80 -2.46 5.20 7.70
CA LEU A 80 -2.80 6.42 6.98
C LEU A 80 -3.15 7.53 7.96
N LEU A 81 -2.43 8.65 7.92
CA LEU A 81 -2.71 9.79 8.81
C LEU A 81 -3.39 10.94 8.07
N LYS A 82 -2.72 11.48 7.05
CA LYS A 82 -3.19 12.61 6.23
C LYS A 82 -2.66 12.46 4.81
N LYS A 83 -3.15 13.31 3.90
CA LYS A 83 -2.58 13.42 2.56
C LYS A 83 -1.06 13.62 2.63
N LYS A 84 -0.30 12.80 1.91
CA LYS A 84 1.18 12.73 1.91
C LYS A 84 1.82 12.34 3.26
N LYS A 85 1.04 11.85 4.23
CA LYS A 85 1.54 11.41 5.55
C LYS A 85 1.04 10.00 5.87
N TYR A 86 1.91 9.00 5.69
CA TYR A 86 1.63 7.62 6.03
C TYR A 86 2.90 6.87 6.46
N ALA A 87 2.70 5.74 7.14
CA ALA A 87 3.73 4.75 7.33
C ALA A 87 3.19 3.34 7.07
N ALA A 88 4.01 2.48 6.52
CA ALA A 88 3.57 1.15 6.10
C ALA A 88 4.70 0.12 6.20
N VAL A 89 4.33 -1.13 6.38
CA VAL A 89 5.23 -2.28 6.26
C VAL A 89 5.23 -2.73 4.81
N LYS A 90 6.24 -2.31 4.04
CA LYS A 90 6.44 -2.70 2.64
C LYS A 90 7.13 -4.06 2.60
N VAL A 91 6.61 -4.96 1.78
CA VAL A 91 7.23 -6.25 1.48
C VAL A 91 8.19 -6.05 0.31
N GLN A 92 9.44 -6.45 0.51
CA GLN A 92 10.48 -6.47 -0.52
C GLN A 92 11.01 -7.89 -0.66
N PHE A 93 11.65 -8.18 -1.79
CA PHE A 93 12.23 -9.51 -2.06
C PHE A 93 13.74 -9.36 -2.23
N LYS A 94 14.49 -10.17 -1.47
CA LYS A 94 15.94 -10.32 -1.64
C LYS A 94 16.23 -11.78 -1.93
N ASP A 95 16.79 -12.05 -3.11
CA ASP A 95 17.12 -13.41 -3.56
C ASP A 95 15.92 -14.38 -3.47
N GLY A 96 14.72 -13.88 -3.81
CA GLY A 96 13.46 -14.64 -3.74
C GLY A 96 12.84 -14.76 -2.34
N THR A 97 13.52 -14.31 -1.29
CA THR A 97 13.00 -14.33 0.08
C THR A 97 12.32 -13.00 0.43
N PRO A 98 11.05 -13.01 0.87
CA PRO A 98 10.37 -11.79 1.28
C PRO A 98 10.92 -11.27 2.62
N TYR A 99 11.13 -9.97 2.72
CA TYR A 99 11.47 -9.27 3.97
C TYR A 99 10.65 -7.98 4.11
N GLU A 100 10.45 -7.56 5.35
CA GLU A 100 9.63 -6.41 5.70
C GLU A 100 10.49 -5.16 5.94
N VAL A 101 10.07 -4.02 5.36
CA VAL A 101 10.71 -2.71 5.56
C VAL A 101 9.64 -1.69 5.96
N ILE A 102 9.92 -0.91 7.01
CA ILE A 102 9.03 0.19 7.40
C ILE A 102 9.29 1.40 6.51
N GLU A 103 8.34 1.70 5.64
CA GLU A 103 8.28 2.93 4.85
C GLU A 103 7.61 4.05 5.66
N ARG A 104 8.20 5.25 5.63
CA ARG A 104 7.69 6.46 6.29
C ARG A 104 7.64 7.58 5.26
N LYS A 105 6.46 8.09 4.95
CA LYS A 105 6.30 9.20 4.00
C LYS A 105 5.67 10.39 4.70
N GLY A 106 6.36 11.52 4.64
CA GLY A 106 5.90 12.81 5.16
C GLY A 106 5.63 12.88 6.66
N LEU A 107 5.99 11.86 7.44
CA LEU A 107 5.89 11.92 8.89
C LEU A 107 6.82 12.98 9.47
N ASP A 108 6.42 13.61 10.57
CA ASP A 108 7.25 14.67 11.17
C ASP A 108 8.56 14.11 11.74
N ILE A 109 8.56 12.84 12.18
CA ILE A 109 9.76 12.12 12.65
C ILE A 109 10.84 11.95 11.58
N VAL A 110 10.51 12.00 10.29
CA VAL A 110 11.53 11.93 9.22
C VAL A 110 12.10 13.31 8.86
N ARG A 111 11.61 14.39 9.47
CA ARG A 111 12.09 15.73 9.18
C ARG A 111 13.39 16.04 9.96
N ARG A 112 14.22 16.92 9.39
CA ARG A 112 15.55 17.24 9.94
C ARG A 112 15.52 18.19 11.13
N ASP A 113 14.43 18.92 11.32
CA ASP A 113 14.20 19.91 12.39
C ASP A 113 13.84 19.30 13.75
N TRP A 114 13.64 17.98 13.83
CA TRP A 114 13.32 17.28 15.09
C TRP A 114 14.57 16.73 15.79
N SER A 115 14.53 16.74 17.14
CA SER A 115 15.60 16.18 17.98
C SER A 115 15.77 14.67 17.76
N LEU A 116 16.98 14.15 17.98
CA LEU A 116 17.27 12.72 17.85
C LEU A 116 16.37 11.88 18.76
N LEU A 117 16.17 12.31 20.02
CA LEU A 117 15.28 11.63 20.97
C LEU A 117 13.84 11.50 20.45
N ALA A 118 13.29 12.55 19.83
CA ALA A 118 11.93 12.51 19.29
C ALA A 118 11.84 11.56 18.09
N LYS A 119 12.91 11.44 17.30
CA LYS A 119 12.98 10.46 16.20
C LYS A 119 13.02 9.04 16.73
N ASP A 120 13.90 8.77 17.69
CA ASP A 120 14.06 7.44 18.28
C ASP A 120 12.77 6.96 18.95
N LEU A 121 12.11 7.83 19.72
CA LEU A 121 10.82 7.52 20.35
C LEU A 121 9.72 7.32 19.31
N GLY A 122 9.68 8.18 18.29
CA GLY A 122 8.73 8.06 17.19
C GLY A 122 8.88 6.75 16.41
N ASP A 123 10.12 6.34 16.15
CA ASP A 123 10.44 5.09 15.49
C ASP A 123 10.10 3.87 16.35
N PHE A 124 10.36 3.95 17.65
CA PHE A 124 9.93 2.92 18.59
C PHE A 124 8.41 2.75 18.56
N CYS A 125 7.66 3.83 18.76
CA CYS A 125 6.19 3.81 18.74
C CYS A 125 5.65 3.26 17.41
N LEU A 126 6.23 3.71 16.28
CA LEU A 126 5.80 3.26 14.97
C LEU A 126 6.05 1.76 14.77
N THR A 127 7.20 1.26 15.23
CA THR A 127 7.53 -0.16 15.17
C THR A 127 6.54 -0.98 15.99
N GLN A 128 6.16 -0.52 17.19
CA GLN A 128 5.17 -1.19 18.01
C GLN A 128 3.79 -1.23 17.33
N ILE A 129 3.32 -0.10 16.80
CA ILE A 129 2.03 0.00 16.10
C ILE A 129 1.99 -0.93 14.88
N LEU A 130 3.07 -0.97 14.10
CA LEU A 130 3.15 -1.76 12.88
C LEU A 130 3.55 -3.23 13.11
N SER A 131 3.88 -3.62 14.35
CA SER A 131 4.27 -5.00 14.69
C SER A 131 3.13 -6.02 14.51
N GLY A 132 1.88 -5.55 14.56
CA GLY A 132 0.67 -6.39 14.51
C GLY A 132 0.37 -7.16 15.80
N GLY A 133 1.14 -6.94 16.87
CA GLY A 133 0.88 -7.51 18.20
C GLY A 133 0.17 -6.54 19.15
N TYR A 134 -0.23 -7.06 20.32
CA TYR A 134 -0.66 -6.22 21.43
C TYR A 134 0.57 -5.52 22.03
N VAL A 135 0.52 -4.19 22.16
CA VAL A 135 1.59 -3.43 22.78
C VAL A 135 1.54 -3.69 24.29
N THR A 136 2.53 -4.40 24.83
CA THR A 136 2.74 -4.47 26.28
C THR A 136 3.69 -3.35 26.66
N ILE A 137 3.15 -2.29 27.28
CA ILE A 137 3.97 -1.25 27.91
C ILE A 137 4.30 -1.78 29.32
N ALA A 138 5.59 -2.02 29.57
CA ALA A 138 6.11 -2.42 30.87
C ALA A 138 6.22 -1.22 31.83
#